data_AF-A0A2S9DQZ7-F1
#
_entry.id   AF-A0A2S9DQZ7-F1
#
_cell.length_a   1.000
_cell.length_b   1.000
_cell.length_c   1.000
_cell.angle_alpha   90.00
_cell.angle_beta   90.00
_cell.angle_gamma   90.00
#
_symmetry.space_group_name_H-M   'P 1'
#
loop_
_entity.id
_entity.type
_entity.pdbx_description
1 polymer ?
#
loop_
_entity_poly.entity_id
_entity_poly.type
_entity_poly.pdbx_seq_one_letter_code
_entity_poly.pdbx_strand_id
1 'polypeptide(L)'
;MPRDFNKLLGVLGGLTLLGLNVAVVAFFFLWQIADSAAVNRMEAAAGVDPAQMLPNANPLWIAAHASLLMVLAADVLAVVFAVMLVKTLHRTRSGVVAASGQSVF
;
A
#
# COMPACT_ATOMS: atom_id res chain seq x y z
N MET A 1 10.42 -25.08 12.31
CA MET A 1 10.80 -23.67 12.53
C MET A 1 10.26 -23.20 13.88
N PRO A 2 11.05 -22.52 14.71
CA PRO A 2 10.60 -22.04 16.02
C PRO A 2 9.50 -20.99 15.85
N ARG A 3 8.46 -21.02 16.71
CA ARG A 3 7.32 -20.09 16.69
C ARG A 3 7.73 -18.62 16.71
N ASP A 4 8.88 -18.32 17.31
CA ASP A 4 9.40 -16.96 17.45
C ASP A 4 9.92 -16.39 16.11
N PHE A 5 10.39 -17.26 15.22
CA PHE A 5 10.83 -16.86 13.88
C PHE A 5 9.66 -16.37 13.01
N ASN A 6 8.50 -17.04 13.06
CA ASN A 6 7.32 -16.62 12.31
C ASN A 6 6.73 -15.31 12.85
N LYS A 7 6.79 -15.09 14.17
CA LYS A 7 6.37 -13.81 14.78
C LYS A 7 7.30 -12.67 14.36
N LEU A 8 8.61 -12.90 14.39
CA LEU A 8 9.61 -11.94 13.93
C LEU A 8 9.36 -11.55 12.47
N LEU A 9 9.17 -12.52 11.58
CA LEU A 9 8.85 -12.26 10.17
C LEU A 9 7.56 -11.47 9.99
N GLY A 10 6.52 -11.76 10.78
CA GLY A 10 5.27 -11.01 10.75
C GLY A 10 5.43 -9.55 11.18
N VAL A 11 6.17 -9.30 12.26
CA VAL A 11 6.45 -7.93 12.75
C VAL A 11 7.31 -7.16 11.75
N LEU A 12 8.39 -7.77 11.25
CA LEU A 12 9.25 -7.17 10.23
C LEU A 12 8.49 -6.87 8.94
N GLY A 13 7.64 -7.80 8.49
CA GLY A 13 6.79 -7.60 7.33
C GLY A 13 5.81 -6.44 7.51
N GLY A 14 5.15 -6.37 8.68
CA GLY A 14 4.24 -5.27 9.02
C GLY A 14 4.95 -3.91 9.08
N LEU A 15 6.11 -3.84 9.71
CA LEU A 15 6.93 -2.62 9.76
C LEU A 15 7.42 -2.20 8.37
N THR A 16 7.79 -3.16 7.52
CA THR A 16 8.23 -2.89 6.15
C THR A 16 7.08 -2.31 5.33
N LEU A 17 5.88 -2.90 5.40
CA LEU A 17 4.69 -2.37 4.70
C LEU A 17 4.32 -0.97 5.19
N LEU A 18 4.35 -0.75 6.51
CA LEU A 18 4.09 0.57 7.09
C LEU A 18 5.11 1.60 6.59
N GLY A 19 6.40 1.27 6.66
CA GLY A 19 7.48 2.13 6.18
C GLY A 19 7.34 2.45 4.69
N LEU A 20 6.98 1.45 3.87
CA LEU A 20 6.73 1.62 2.45
C LEU A 20 5.57 2.59 2.20
N ASN A 21 4.44 2.42 2.90
CA ASN A 21 3.28 3.32 2.78
C ASN A 21 3.65 4.76 3.15
N VAL A 22 4.38 4.95 4.27
CA VAL A 22 4.87 6.26 4.69
C VAL A 22 5.79 6.86 3.62
N ALA A 23 6.71 6.07 3.07
CA ALA A 23 7.64 6.53 2.03
C ALA A 23 6.91 6.94 0.74
N VAL A 24 5.91 6.16 0.29
CA VAL A 24 5.09 6.48 -0.89
C VAL A 24 4.33 7.79 -0.71
N VAL A 25 3.69 7.98 0.45
CA VAL A 25 2.97 9.22 0.76
C VAL A 25 3.93 10.42 0.84
N ALA A 26 5.06 10.27 1.53
CA ALA A 26 6.07 11.33 1.65
C ALA A 26 6.63 11.72 0.28
N PHE A 27 6.96 10.73 -0.56
CA PHE A 27 7.39 10.96 -1.94
C PHE A 27 6.33 11.70 -2.76
N PHE A 28 5.05 11.33 -2.63
CA PHE A 28 3.96 12.00 -3.32
C PHE A 28 3.84 13.49 -2.93
N PHE A 29 4.00 13.82 -1.65
CA PHE A 29 4.03 15.22 -1.20
C PHE A 29 5.23 15.99 -1.74
N LEU A 30 6.43 15.39 -1.72
CA LEU A 30 7.62 16.00 -2.31
C LEU A 30 7.44 16.24 -3.81
N TRP A 31 6.82 15.29 -4.51
CA TRP A 31 6.47 15.43 -5.91
C TRP A 31 5.49 16.59 -6.14
N GLN A 32 4.43 16.73 -5.34
CA GLN A 32 3.49 17.86 -5.45
C GLN A 32 4.17 19.22 -5.27
N ILE A 33 5.11 19.33 -4.32
CA ILE A 33 5.89 20.56 -4.11
C ILE A 33 6.78 20.84 -5.33
N ALA A 34 7.47 19.82 -5.83
CA ALA A 34 8.34 19.95 -7.00
C ALA A 34 7.56 20.33 -8.27
N ASP A 35 6.41 19.71 -8.49
CA ASP A 35 5.49 19.98 -9.61
C ASP A 35 5.01 21.44 -9.58
N SER A 36 4.51 21.90 -8.44
CA SER A 36 4.10 23.31 -8.25
C SER A 36 5.26 24.28 -8.51
N ALA A 37 6.46 23.93 -8.04
CA ALA A 37 7.64 24.77 -8.25
C ALA A 37 8.15 24.73 -9.70
N ALA A 38 7.90 23.65 -10.46
CA ALA A 38 8.21 23.57 -11.87
C ALA A 38 7.23 24.43 -12.70
N VAL A 39 5.93 24.31 -12.42
CA VAL A 39 4.87 25.15 -13.02
C VAL A 39 5.17 26.63 -12.82
N ASN A 40 5.45 27.06 -11.58
CA ASN A 40 5.77 28.46 -11.28
C ASN A 40 7.01 28.95 -12.04
N ARG A 41 8.03 28.11 -12.25
CA ARG A 41 9.21 28.49 -13.03
C ARG A 41 8.92 28.56 -14.52
N MET A 42 8.06 27.70 -15.05
CA MET A 42 7.63 27.75 -16.46
C MET A 42 6.88 29.06 -16.74
N GLU A 43 5.94 29.42 -15.87
CA GLU A 43 5.17 30.65 -16.00
C GLU A 43 6.05 31.89 -15.79
N ALA A 44 6.80 31.93 -14.69
CA ALA A 44 7.53 33.14 -14.29
C ALA A 44 8.85 33.36 -15.05
N ALA A 45 9.59 32.30 -15.40
CA ALA A 45 10.91 32.43 -16.02
C ALA A 45 10.92 32.14 -17.52
N ALA A 46 10.06 31.23 -18.00
CA ALA A 46 10.01 30.87 -19.42
C ALA A 46 8.87 31.58 -20.17
N GLY A 47 7.89 32.16 -19.47
CA GLY A 47 6.69 32.75 -20.08
C GLY A 47 5.84 31.72 -20.84
N VAL A 48 6.04 30.43 -20.55
CA VAL A 48 5.37 29.32 -21.22
C VAL A 48 4.12 28.97 -20.43
N ASP A 49 2.98 28.95 -21.11
CA ASP A 49 1.73 28.44 -20.56
C ASP A 49 1.84 26.92 -20.32
N PRO A 50 1.81 26.44 -19.06
CA PRO A 50 1.91 25.02 -18.72
C PRO A 50 0.82 24.17 -19.39
N ALA A 51 -0.35 24.75 -19.67
CA ALA A 51 -1.45 24.05 -20.32
C ALA A 51 -1.13 23.64 -21.77
N GLN A 52 -0.19 24.33 -22.42
CA GLN A 52 0.31 23.93 -23.75
C GLN A 52 1.29 22.76 -23.69
N MET A 53 2.03 22.61 -22.58
CA MET A 53 2.99 21.52 -22.41
C MET A 53 2.32 20.22 -21.96
N LEU A 54 1.27 20.32 -21.16
CA LEU A 54 0.50 19.16 -20.69
C LEU A 54 -1.00 19.39 -20.87
N PRO A 55 -1.51 19.28 -22.11
CA PRO A 55 -2.94 19.26 -22.36
C PRO A 55 -3.52 18.11 -21.53
N ASN A 56 -4.50 18.39 -20.69
CA ASN A 56 -5.07 17.45 -19.70
C ASN A 56 -4.33 17.31 -18.36
N ALA A 57 -3.62 18.35 -17.91
CA ALA A 57 -3.04 18.39 -16.56
C ALA A 57 -4.07 18.08 -15.44
N ASN A 58 -5.30 18.58 -15.56
CA ASN A 58 -6.33 18.40 -14.54
C ASN A 58 -6.77 16.92 -14.34
N PRO A 59 -7.13 16.14 -15.39
CA PRO A 59 -7.41 14.72 -15.21
C PRO A 59 -6.16 13.90 -14.84
N LEU A 60 -4.94 14.28 -15.27
CA LEU A 60 -3.71 13.64 -14.82
C LEU A 60 -3.46 13.86 -13.32
N TRP A 61 -3.75 15.05 -12.81
CA TRP A 61 -3.72 15.36 -11.38
C TRP A 61 -4.68 14.45 -10.61
N ILE A 62 -5.92 14.31 -11.07
CA ILE A 62 -6.91 13.40 -10.44
C ILE A 62 -6.41 11.95 -10.49
N ALA A 63 -5.89 11.51 -11.64
CA ALA A 63 -5.37 10.16 -11.81
C ALA A 63 -4.20 9.88 -10.84
N ALA A 64 -3.30 10.84 -10.63
CA ALA A 64 -2.22 10.72 -9.66
C ALA A 64 -2.75 10.54 -8.23
N HIS A 65 -3.73 11.34 -7.80
CA HIS A 65 -4.35 11.23 -6.48
C HIS A 65 -5.12 9.91 -6.30
N ALA A 66 -5.90 9.53 -7.30
CA ALA A 66 -6.61 8.27 -7.32
C ALA A 66 -5.65 7.07 -7.27
N SER A 67 -4.53 7.15 -8.00
CA SER A 67 -3.51 6.10 -8.00
C SER A 67 -2.87 5.90 -6.63
N LEU A 68 -2.56 7.00 -5.92
CA LEU A 68 -2.06 6.94 -4.55
C LEU A 68 -3.08 6.24 -3.64
N LEU A 69 -4.34 6.66 -3.69
CA LEU A 69 -5.41 6.06 -2.89
C LEU A 69 -5.59 4.57 -3.20
N MET A 70 -5.52 4.19 -4.47
CA MET A 70 -5.64 2.78 -4.89
C MET A 70 -4.49 1.91 -4.38
N VAL A 71 -3.26 2.43 -4.35
CA VAL A 71 -2.11 1.72 -3.79
C VAL A 71 -2.29 1.52 -2.28
N LEU A 72 -2.67 2.57 -1.54
CA LEU A 72 -2.93 2.47 -0.10
C LEU A 72 -4.08 1.49 0.20
N ALA A 73 -5.16 1.55 -0.59
CA ALA A 73 -6.27 0.62 -0.49
C ALA A 73 -5.86 -0.82 -0.79
N ALA A 74 -5.03 -1.03 -1.81
CA ALA A 74 -4.51 -2.35 -2.16
C ALA A 74 -3.65 -2.93 -1.03
N ASP A 75 -2.81 -2.12 -0.39
CA ASP A 75 -1.98 -2.54 0.74
C ASP A 75 -2.83 -2.94 1.95
N VAL A 76 -3.86 -2.14 2.28
CA VAL A 76 -4.83 -2.49 3.33
C VAL A 76 -5.54 -3.80 3.00
N LEU A 77 -5.98 -3.96 1.75
CA LEU A 77 -6.69 -5.14 1.31
C LEU A 77 -5.81 -6.40 1.34
N ALA A 78 -4.53 -6.28 0.96
CA ALA A 78 -3.55 -7.35 1.06
C ALA A 78 -3.35 -7.81 2.51
N VAL A 79 -3.27 -6.87 3.46
CA VAL A 79 -3.18 -7.18 4.90
C VAL A 79 -4.44 -7.91 5.38
N VAL A 80 -5.62 -7.42 5.01
CA VAL A 80 -6.90 -8.06 5.37
C VAL A 80 -6.99 -9.48 4.83
N PHE A 81 -6.66 -9.69 3.55
CA PHE A 81 -6.66 -11.02 2.94
C PHE A 81 -5.67 -11.96 3.61
N ALA A 82 -4.46 -11.50 3.94
CA ALA A 82 -3.49 -12.31 4.66
C ALA A 82 -4.01 -12.74 6.04
N VAL A 83 -4.62 -11.83 6.79
CA VAL A 83 -5.23 -12.14 8.10
C VAL A 83 -6.39 -13.13 7.96
N MET A 84 -7.27 -12.93 6.98
CA MET A 84 -8.39 -13.84 6.73
C MET A 84 -7.90 -15.23 6.35
N LEU A 85 -6.88 -15.33 5.48
CA LEU A 85 -6.30 -16.60 5.06
C LEU A 85 -5.71 -17.36 6.26
N VAL A 86 -4.92 -16.69 7.10
CA VAL A 86 -4.33 -17.31 8.31
C VAL A 86 -5.41 -17.79 9.29
N LYS A 87 -6.48 -16.99 9.49
CA LYS A 87 -7.61 -17.36 10.34
C LYS A 87 -8.35 -18.60 9.82
N THR A 88 -8.62 -18.65 8.51
CA THR A 88 -9.29 -19.80 7.87
C THR A 88 -8.45 -21.07 8.00
N LEU A 89 -7.15 -20.98 7.73
CA LEU A 89 -6.23 -22.12 7.86
C LEU A 89 -6.13 -22.63 9.31
N HIS A 90 -6.11 -21.73 10.30
CA HIS A 90 -6.14 -22.14 11.70
C HIS A 90 -7.43 -22.85 12.07
N ARG A 91 -8.60 -22.36 11.63
CA ARG A 91 -9.89 -23.01 11.91
C ARG A 91 -9.96 -24.42 11.33
N THR A 92 -9.56 -24.60 10.06
CA THR A 92 -9.57 -25.92 9.42
C THR A 92 -8.66 -26.91 10.14
N ARG A 93 -7.46 -26.48 10.53
CA ARG A 93 -6.51 -27.33 11.24
C ARG A 93 -7.01 -27.74 12.63
N SER A 94 -7.63 -26.81 13.37
CA SER A 94 -8.24 -27.12 14.67
C SER A 94 -9.42 -28.08 14.54
N GLY A 95 -10.25 -27.94 13.50
CA GLY A 95 -11.37 -28.85 13.23
C GLY A 95 -10.92 -30.28 12.91
N VAL A 96 -9.85 -30.44 12.11
CA VAL A 96 -9.27 -31.76 11.79
C VAL A 96 -8.71 -32.44 13.04
N VAL A 97 -7.99 -31.72 13.90
CA VAL A 97 -7.45 -32.27 15.15
C VAL A 97 -8.56 -32.71 16.10
N ALA A 98 -9.63 -31.91 16.24
CA ALA A 98 -10.78 -32.26 17.07
C ALA A 98 -11.51 -33.51 16.57
N ALA A 99 -11.68 -33.65 15.24
CA ALA A 99 -12.30 -34.83 14.64
C ALA A 99 -11.45 -36.10 14.82
N SER A 100 -10.12 -36.00 14.70
CA SER A 100 -9.21 -37.13 14.90
C SER A 100 -9.12 -37.63 16.35
N GLY A 101 -9.42 -36.77 17.33
CA GLY A 101 -9.45 -37.14 18.75
C GLY A 101 -10.72 -37.90 19.16
N GLN A 102 -11.81 -37.79 18.41
CA GLN A 102 -13.07 -38.49 18.68
C GLN A 102 -13.13 -39.88 18.05
N SER A 103 -12.31 -40.17 17.03
CA SER A 103 -12.30 -41.47 16.33
C SER A 103 -11.43 -42.55 16.99
N VAL A 104 -10.89 -42.29 18.19
CA VAL A 104 -9.96 -43.20 18.91
C VAL A 104 -10.61 -43.80 20.18
N PHE A 105 -11.91 -43.58 20.38
CA PHE A 105 -12.71 -44.20 21.45
C PHE A 105 -13.83 -45.07 20.87
#